data_AF-A0A147DUD4-F1
#
_entry.id   AF-A0A147DUD4-F1
#
_cell.length_a   1.000
_cell.length_b   1.000
_cell.length_c   1.000
_cell.angle_alpha   90.00
_cell.angle_beta   90.00
_cell.angle_gamma   90.00
#
_symmetry.space_group_name_H-M   'P 1'
#
loop_
_entity.id
_entity.type
_entity.pdbx_description
1 polymer ?
#
loop_
_entity_poly.entity_id
_entity_poly.type
_entity_poly.pdbx_seq_one_letter_code
_entity_poly.pdbx_strand_id
1 'polypeptide(L)'
;MPNLNVTYGEMQDAATRLVNGEQDITSKLRELKALVDSLISGGYVTDQSSVAFGSSYQEFNDGATKTIEGLEGMSMYLNKAAEALQQTDQELANAIK
;
A
#
# COMPACT_ATOMS: atom_id res chain seq x y z
N MET A 1 -22.17 11.29 14.26
CA MET A 1 -21.26 10.94 13.16
C MET A 1 -20.30 12.11 13.03
N PRO A 2 -18.97 11.93 13.18
CA PRO A 2 -18.07 13.05 13.02
C PRO A 2 -18.20 13.49 11.56
N ASN A 3 -18.70 14.71 11.34
CA ASN A 3 -18.56 15.39 10.07
C ASN A 3 -17.04 15.57 9.89
N LEU A 4 -16.40 14.63 9.20
CA LEU A 4 -15.01 14.75 8.83
C LEU A 4 -14.92 15.94 7.88
N ASN A 5 -14.65 17.12 8.43
CA ASN A 5 -14.13 18.26 7.67
C ASN A 5 -12.72 17.88 7.24
N VAL A 6 -12.59 16.96 6.28
CA VAL A 6 -11.28 16.60 5.72
C VAL A 6 -10.81 17.78 4.89
N THR A 7 -9.80 18.48 5.41
CA THR A 7 -9.09 19.52 4.69
C THR A 7 -8.21 18.91 3.59
N TYR A 8 -7.81 19.72 2.61
CA TYR A 8 -6.89 19.29 1.56
C TYR A 8 -5.58 18.72 2.13
N GLY A 9 -5.09 19.34 3.22
CA GLY A 9 -3.91 18.88 3.94
C GLY A 9 -4.09 17.49 4.53
N GLU A 10 -5.23 17.20 5.16
CA GLU A 10 -5.50 15.87 5.72
C GLU A 10 -5.60 14.78 4.64
N MET A 11 -6.12 15.11 3.45
CA MET A 11 -6.14 14.16 2.33
C MET A 11 -4.72 13.86 1.82
N GLN A 12 -3.88 14.88 1.68
CA GLN A 12 -2.48 14.72 1.24
C GLN A 12 -1.63 14.00 2.29
N ASP A 13 -1.85 14.27 3.58
CA ASP A 13 -1.21 13.57 4.68
C ASP A 13 -1.60 12.09 4.70
N ALA A 14 -2.88 11.79 4.52
CA ALA A 14 -3.36 10.41 4.42
C ALA A 14 -2.77 9.70 3.20
N ALA A 15 -2.73 10.36 2.03
CA ALA A 15 -2.10 9.81 0.82
C ALA A 15 -0.63 9.45 1.05
N THR A 16 0.12 10.36 1.69
CA THR A 16 1.53 10.15 2.03
C THR A 16 1.72 8.96 2.98
N ARG A 17 0.88 8.86 4.02
CA ARG A 17 0.92 7.71 4.96
C ARG A 17 0.62 6.39 4.28
N LEU A 18 -0.30 6.36 3.32
CA LEU A 18 -0.61 5.16 2.55
C LEU A 18 0.59 4.69 1.72
N VAL A 19 1.27 5.60 1.03
CA VAL A 19 2.48 5.28 0.24
C VAL A 19 3.62 4.80 1.14
N ASN A 20 3.84 5.45 2.27
CA ASN A 20 4.88 5.02 3.21
C ASN A 20 4.57 3.63 3.77
N GLY A 21 3.31 3.38 4.15
CA GLY A 21 2.87 2.07 4.64
C GLY A 21 3.02 0.97 3.58
N GLU A 22 2.72 1.26 2.32
CA GLU A 22 2.94 0.36 1.19
C GLU A 22 4.41 -0.04 1.06
N GLN A 23 5.32 0.93 1.11
CA GLN A 23 6.76 0.71 1.03
C GLN A 23 7.27 -0.14 2.19
N ASP A 24 6.84 0.17 3.41
CA ASP A 24 7.21 -0.56 4.62
C ASP A 24 6.77 -2.02 4.55
N ILE A 25 5.51 -2.26 4.17
CA ILE A 25 4.97 -3.62 4.06
C ILE A 25 5.66 -4.39 2.93
N THR A 26 5.87 -3.77 1.77
CA THR A 26 6.57 -4.39 0.64
C THR A 26 8.01 -4.76 1.00
N SER A 27 8.71 -3.89 1.74
CA SER A 27 10.04 -4.17 2.26
C SER A 27 10.03 -5.39 3.19
N LYS A 28 9.06 -5.46 4.11
CA LYS A 28 8.92 -6.59 5.04
C LYS A 28 8.60 -7.90 4.31
N LEU A 29 7.72 -7.87 3.30
CA LEU A 29 7.40 -9.05 2.49
C LEU A 29 8.64 -9.59 1.78
N ARG A 30 9.47 -8.70 1.20
CA ARG A 30 10.75 -9.08 0.56
C ARG A 30 11.74 -9.71 1.55
N GLU A 31 11.88 -9.13 2.74
CA GLU A 31 12.73 -9.68 3.81
C GLU A 31 12.31 -11.09 4.20
N LEU A 32 11.01 -11.29 4.48
CA LEU A 32 10.48 -12.60 4.88
C LEU A 32 10.59 -13.63 3.75
N LYS A 33 10.39 -13.20 2.50
CA LYS A 33 10.61 -14.07 1.33
C LYS A 33 12.06 -14.54 1.24
N ALA A 34 13.03 -13.65 1.40
CA ALA A 34 14.44 -14.01 1.37
C ALA A 34 14.80 -15.00 2.49
N LEU A 35 14.23 -14.83 3.69
CA LEU A 35 14.40 -15.78 4.79
C LEU A 35 13.85 -17.17 4.42
N VAL A 36 12.63 -17.24 3.89
CA VAL A 36 12.00 -18.51 3.49
C VAL A 36 12.82 -19.19 2.38
N ASP A 37 13.23 -18.45 1.35
CA ASP A 37 14.05 -18.96 0.26
C ASP A 37 15.41 -19.49 0.77
N SER A 38 16.01 -18.83 1.76
CA SER A 38 17.24 -19.29 2.42
C SER A 38 17.04 -20.56 3.25
N LEU A 39 15.92 -20.69 3.97
CA LEU A 39 15.61 -21.90 4.74
C LEU A 39 15.42 -23.10 3.82
N ILE A 40 14.67 -22.92 2.73
CA ILE A 40 14.48 -23.94 1.70
C ILE A 40 15.85 -24.30 1.12
N SER A 41 16.61 -23.35 0.58
CA SER A 41 17.92 -23.61 -0.03
C SER A 41 18.96 -24.23 0.92
N GLY A 42 18.88 -23.93 2.22
CA GLY A 42 19.80 -24.41 3.27
C GLY A 42 19.59 -25.88 3.71
N GLY A 43 18.68 -26.61 3.09
CA GLY A 43 18.49 -28.05 3.34
C GLY A 43 17.17 -28.41 4.02
N TYR A 44 16.29 -27.43 4.27
CA TYR A 44 14.92 -27.73 4.70
C TYR A 44 14.13 -28.51 3.63
N VAL A 45 14.57 -28.54 2.35
CA VAL A 45 13.93 -29.27 1.22
C VAL A 45 13.91 -30.81 1.34
N THR A 46 14.32 -31.38 2.47
CA THR A 46 14.52 -32.83 2.59
C THR A 46 13.23 -33.65 2.46
N ASP A 47 12.04 -33.04 2.62
CA ASP A 47 10.74 -33.70 2.53
C ASP A 47 9.72 -32.96 1.63
N GLN A 48 8.71 -33.69 1.14
CA GLN A 48 7.58 -33.17 0.34
C GLN A 48 6.88 -31.95 0.97
N SER A 49 6.89 -31.87 2.31
CA SER A 49 6.34 -30.76 3.09
C SER A 49 7.01 -29.41 2.79
N SER A 50 8.29 -29.41 2.46
CA SER A 50 9.06 -28.18 2.27
C SER A 50 8.83 -27.56 0.90
N VAL A 51 8.57 -28.40 -0.11
CA VAL A 51 8.09 -27.96 -1.43
C VAL A 51 6.69 -27.36 -1.31
N ALA A 52 5.78 -28.04 -0.60
CA ALA A 52 4.44 -27.54 -0.35
C ALA A 52 4.46 -26.20 0.41
N PHE A 53 5.30 -26.09 1.45
CA PHE A 53 5.50 -24.85 2.19
C PHE A 53 6.00 -23.70 1.30
N GLY A 54 7.01 -23.94 0.47
CA GLY A 54 7.52 -22.93 -0.47
C GLY A 54 6.45 -22.45 -1.45
N SER A 55 5.66 -23.37 -2.00
CA SER A 55 4.53 -23.05 -2.88
C SER A 55 3.47 -22.21 -2.18
N SER A 56 3.03 -22.60 -0.98
CA SER A 56 2.05 -21.85 -0.19
C SER A 56 2.57 -20.47 0.20
N TYR A 57 3.86 -20.35 0.52
CA TYR A 57 4.46 -19.07 0.88
C TYR A 57 4.56 -18.13 -0.34
N GLN A 58 4.87 -18.66 -1.52
CA GLN A 58 4.87 -17.87 -2.75
C GLN A 58 3.47 -17.32 -3.06
N GLU A 59 2.43 -18.17 -2.97
CA GLU A 59 1.04 -17.74 -3.18
C GLU A 59 0.64 -16.64 -2.18
N PHE A 60 1.00 -16.79 -0.90
CA PHE A 60 0.79 -15.76 0.11
C PHE A 60 1.49 -14.45 -0.25
N ASN A 61 2.78 -14.51 -0.61
CA ASN A 61 3.57 -13.32 -0.93
C ASN A 61 2.98 -12.55 -2.14
N ASP A 62 2.57 -13.28 -3.17
CA ASP A 62 1.99 -12.70 -4.39
C ASP A 62 0.63 -12.05 -4.09
N GLY A 63 -0.23 -12.73 -3.32
CA GLY A 63 -1.52 -12.19 -2.88
C GLY A 63 -1.39 -10.96 -1.96
N ALA A 64 -0.43 -11.01 -1.03
CA ALA A 64 -0.13 -9.88 -0.16
C ALA A 64 0.40 -8.69 -0.96
N THR A 65 1.36 -8.89 -1.85
CA THR A 65 1.91 -7.84 -2.72
C THR A 65 0.80 -7.17 -3.53
N LYS A 66 -0.04 -7.96 -4.20
CA LYS A 66 -1.17 -7.45 -4.99
C LYS A 66 -2.19 -6.66 -4.15
N THR A 67 -2.42 -7.09 -2.91
CA THR A 67 -3.32 -6.36 -2.00
C THR A 67 -2.74 -5.00 -1.62
N ILE A 68 -1.43 -4.95 -1.36
CA ILE A 68 -0.72 -3.76 -0.92
C ILE A 68 -0.54 -2.75 -2.06
N GLU A 69 -0.34 -3.19 -3.30
CA GLU A 69 -0.40 -2.33 -4.50
C GLU A 69 -1.72 -1.55 -4.61
N GLY A 70 -2.81 -2.05 -4.01
CA GLY A 70 -4.08 -1.32 -3.91
C GLY A 70 -3.99 0.00 -3.12
N LEU A 71 -3.00 0.15 -2.23
CA LEU A 71 -2.77 1.37 -1.46
C LEU A 71 -2.30 2.53 -2.33
N GLU A 72 -1.54 2.25 -3.40
CA GLU A 72 -1.10 3.27 -4.37
C GLU A 72 -2.33 3.93 -5.02
N GLY A 73 -3.31 3.11 -5.42
CA GLY A 73 -4.59 3.58 -5.99
C GLY A 73 -5.36 4.51 -5.05
N MET A 74 -5.38 4.18 -3.75
CA MET A 74 -6.04 4.99 -2.73
C MET A 74 -5.29 6.31 -2.49
N SER A 75 -3.95 6.28 -2.46
CA SER A 75 -3.13 7.49 -2.37
C SER A 75 -3.37 8.43 -3.55
N MET A 76 -3.35 7.89 -4.78
CA MET A 76 -3.64 8.66 -5.98
C MET A 76 -5.03 9.29 -5.95
N TYR A 77 -6.04 8.55 -5.47
CA TYR A 77 -7.39 9.09 -5.31
C TYR A 77 -7.42 10.29 -4.35
N LEU A 78 -6.81 10.15 -3.17
CA LEU A 78 -6.79 11.21 -2.16
C LEU A 78 -6.09 12.48 -2.66
N ASN A 79 -4.95 12.33 -3.35
CA ASN A 79 -4.24 13.47 -3.95
C ASN A 79 -5.09 14.20 -4.99
N LYS A 80 -5.74 13.44 -5.90
CA LYS A 80 -6.62 14.02 -6.93
C LYS A 80 -7.86 14.70 -6.33
N ALA A 81 -8.43 14.12 -5.28
CA ALA A 81 -9.56 14.71 -4.58
C ALA A 81 -9.16 16.05 -3.93
N ALA A 82 -7.99 16.10 -3.26
CA ALA A 82 -7.47 17.32 -2.67
C ALA A 82 -7.26 18.43 -3.71
N GLU A 83 -6.64 18.10 -4.85
CA GLU A 83 -6.38 19.04 -5.95
C GLU A 83 -7.68 19.59 -6.54
N ALA A 84 -8.64 18.71 -6.87
CA ALA A 84 -9.90 19.11 -7.47
C ALA A 84 -10.72 20.02 -6.55
N LEU A 85 -10.76 19.72 -5.26
CA LEU A 85 -11.47 20.55 -4.30
C LEU A 85 -10.77 21.91 -4.10
N GLN A 86 -9.43 21.94 -4.03
CA GLN A 86 -8.67 23.18 -3.93
C GLN A 86 -8.88 24.08 -5.15
N GLN A 87 -8.91 23.51 -6.36
CA GLN A 87 -9.22 24.25 -7.57
C GLN A 87 -10.64 24.82 -7.54
N THR A 88 -11.62 24.01 -7.14
CA THR A 88 -13.03 24.42 -7.05
C THR A 88 -13.19 25.60 -6.09
N ASP A 89 -12.57 25.55 -4.91
CA ASP A 89 -12.60 26.64 -3.94
C ASP A 89 -11.96 27.93 -4.49
N GLN A 90 -10.84 27.80 -5.22
CA GLN A 90 -10.18 28.94 -5.85
C GLN A 90 -11.04 29.60 -6.93
N GLU A 91 -11.77 28.79 -7.72
CA GLU A 91 -12.70 29.28 -8.73
C GLU A 91 -13.90 30.00 -8.09
N LEU A 92 -14.49 29.44 -7.04
CA LEU A 92 -15.58 30.07 -6.28
C LEU A 92 -15.15 31.41 -5.65
N ALA A 93 -13.93 31.47 -5.10
CA ALA A 93 -13.38 32.70 -4.55
C ALA A 93 -13.16 33.79 -5.62
N ASN A 94 -12.83 33.40 -6.85
CA ASN A 94 -12.68 34.32 -7.97
C ASN A 94 -14.04 34.79 -8.52
N ALA A 95 -15.09 33.98 -8.43
CA ALA A 95 -16.43 34.33 -8.93
C ALA A 95 -17.16 35.41 -8.10
N ILE A 96 -16.70 35.66 -6.87
CA ILE A 96 -17.26 36.67 -5.95
C ILE A 96 -16.45 37.99 -5.98
N LYS A 97 -15.37 38.05 -6.77
CA LYS A 97 -14.58 39.28 -7.03
C LYS A 97 -15.02 39.96 -8.32
#